data_AF-A0A396C6P3-F1
#
_entry.id   AF-A0A396C6P3-F1
#
_cell.length_a   1.000
_cell.length_b   1.000
_cell.length_c   1.000
_cell.angle_alpha   90.00
_cell.angle_beta   90.00
_cell.angle_gamma   90.00
#
_symmetry.space_group_name_H-M   'P 1'
#
loop_
_entity.id
_entity.type
_entity.pdbx_description
1 polymer ?
#
loop_
_entity_poly.entity_id
_entity_poly.type
_entity_poly.pdbx_seq_one_letter_code
_entity_poly.pdbx_strand_id
1 'polypeptide(L)'
;MEQENKIVKKGNYQVHFHIGLSYVLSPCESRFIQYLLSRKQFRKYGVSTYMNQSDYVKAMGLNNSSFRTSVRNLQKLGLIKKWNNSLGNKAFYTLNEKQYERLIIILSSTNDLNELISFCQNTFKRGRSIESVTKEEIKILASTRIKTEHRCSYLIPGETNERQSMILNKSDS
;
A
#
# COMPACT_ATOMS: atom_id res chain seq x y z
N MET A 1 37.05 -22.84 -5.39
CA MET A 1 36.24 -21.78 -4.76
C MET A 1 35.76 -20.86 -5.85
N GLU A 2 34.56 -21.08 -6.37
CA GLU A 2 33.92 -20.20 -7.34
C GLU A 2 32.55 -19.85 -6.76
N GLN A 3 32.44 -18.63 -6.22
CA GLN A 3 31.14 -18.08 -5.87
C GLN A 3 30.53 -17.57 -7.17
N GLU A 4 29.58 -18.32 -7.71
CA GLU A 4 28.75 -17.90 -8.83
C GLU A 4 28.07 -16.57 -8.47
N ASN A 5 28.52 -15.50 -9.12
CA ASN A 5 27.82 -14.24 -9.19
C ASN A 5 26.48 -14.46 -9.90
N LYS A 6 25.43 -14.80 -9.15
CA LYS A 6 24.05 -14.71 -9.63
C LYS A 6 23.78 -13.26 -9.99
N ILE A 7 23.90 -12.96 -11.28
CA ILE A 7 23.42 -11.73 -11.89
C ILE A 7 21.94 -11.60 -11.49
N VAL A 8 21.67 -10.67 -10.57
CA VAL A 8 20.30 -10.29 -10.22
C VAL A 8 19.70 -9.71 -11.48
N LYS A 9 18.90 -10.51 -12.20
CA LYS A 9 18.12 -10.03 -13.35
C LYS A 9 17.42 -8.74 -12.90
N LYS A 10 17.58 -7.67 -13.69
CA LYS A 10 16.98 -6.35 -13.46
C LYS A 10 15.46 -6.53 -13.47
N GLY A 11 14.90 -6.91 -12.33
CA GLY A 11 13.48 -7.15 -12.18
C GLY A 11 12.76 -5.82 -12.32
N ASN A 12 11.75 -5.78 -13.18
CA ASN A 12 10.80 -4.68 -13.21
C ASN A 12 9.94 -4.76 -11.94
N TYR A 13 10.47 -4.29 -10.81
CA TYR A 13 9.76 -4.25 -9.53
C TYR A 13 8.80 -3.06 -9.55
N GLN A 14 7.58 -3.27 -10.06
CA GLN A 14 6.53 -2.27 -9.97
C GLN A 14 5.80 -2.42 -8.63
N VAL A 15 5.98 -1.45 -7.73
CA VAL A 15 5.13 -1.28 -6.56
C VAL A 15 4.08 -0.23 -6.94
N HIS A 16 2.86 -0.67 -7.22
CA HIS A 16 1.75 0.26 -7.42
C HIS A 16 1.38 0.90 -6.08
N PHE A 17 1.56 2.22 -6.01
CA PHE A 17 1.27 3.03 -4.83
C PHE A 17 0.03 3.88 -5.13
N HIS A 18 -1.10 3.56 -4.49
CA HIS A 18 -2.35 4.29 -4.71
C HIS A 18 -2.21 5.74 -4.25
N ILE A 19 -2.57 6.72 -5.09
CA ILE A 19 -2.36 8.15 -4.80
C ILE A 19 -3.04 8.60 -3.49
N GLY A 20 -4.21 8.02 -3.19
CA GLY A 20 -4.95 8.29 -1.96
C GLY A 20 -4.19 7.94 -0.66
N LEU A 21 -3.12 7.14 -0.74
CA LEU A 21 -2.26 6.89 0.44
C LEU A 21 -1.61 8.17 0.95
N SER A 22 -1.38 9.17 0.08
CA SER A 22 -0.84 10.48 0.47
C SER A 22 -1.77 11.26 1.40
N TYR A 23 -3.09 10.99 1.37
CA TYR A 23 -4.07 11.61 2.27
C TYR A 23 -4.11 10.96 3.65
N VAL A 24 -3.57 9.74 3.78
CA VAL A 24 -3.56 8.96 5.02
C VAL A 24 -2.20 9.03 5.70
N LEU A 25 -1.13 8.82 4.92
CA LEU A 25 0.23 8.64 5.40
C LEU A 25 1.06 9.91 5.24
N SER A 26 1.89 10.20 6.24
CA SER A 26 2.99 11.17 6.10
C SER A 26 4.05 10.67 5.10
N PRO A 27 4.96 11.54 4.62
CA PRO A 27 6.05 11.13 3.75
C PRO A 27 6.93 10.02 4.35
N CYS A 28 7.20 10.08 5.66
CA CYS A 28 8.00 9.06 6.37
C CYS A 28 7.27 7.71 6.43
N GLU A 29 5.97 7.72 6.73
CA GLU A 29 5.14 6.52 6.78
C GLU A 29 4.98 5.89 5.40
N SER A 30 4.77 6.71 4.37
CA SER A 30 4.69 6.29 2.97
C SER A 30 5.97 5.58 2.53
N ARG A 31 7.14 6.18 2.83
CA ARG A 31 8.43 5.56 2.54
C ARG A 31 8.59 4.22 3.25
N PHE A 32 8.18 4.13 4.51
CA PHE A 32 8.28 2.87 5.24
C PHE A 32 7.39 1.76 4.63
N ILE A 33 6.14 2.08 4.28
CA ILE A 33 5.23 1.14 3.61
C ILE A 33 5.78 0.71 2.25
N GLN A 34 6.34 1.62 1.46
CA GLN A 34 7.00 1.27 0.19
C GLN A 34 8.15 0.30 0.39
N TYR A 35 9.00 0.51 1.41
CA TYR A 35 10.05 -0.44 1.76
C TYR A 35 9.49 -1.82 2.10
N LEU A 36 8.42 -1.91 2.91
CA LEU A 36 7.80 -3.18 3.25
C LEU A 36 7.21 -3.90 2.03
N LEU A 37 6.56 -3.16 1.11
CA LEU A 37 6.02 -3.69 -0.14
C LEU A 37 7.12 -4.21 -1.08
N SER A 38 8.19 -3.44 -1.28
CA SER A 38 9.34 -3.86 -2.10
C SER A 38 10.00 -5.10 -1.51
N ARG A 39 10.18 -5.14 -0.18
CA ARG A 39 10.74 -6.30 0.52
C ARG A 39 9.84 -7.54 0.38
N LYS A 40 8.51 -7.38 0.39
CA LYS A 40 7.58 -8.48 0.08
C LYS A 40 7.83 -9.04 -1.33
N GLN A 41 8.02 -8.18 -2.34
CA GLN A 41 8.35 -8.65 -3.68
C GLN A 41 9.67 -9.43 -3.70
N PHE A 42 10.72 -8.93 -3.05
CA PHE A 42 12.00 -9.64 -2.96
C PHE A 42 11.89 -11.02 -2.28
N ARG A 43 11.04 -11.16 -1.24
CA ARG A 43 10.78 -12.47 -0.60
C ARG A 43 10.22 -13.50 -1.57
N LYS A 44 9.35 -13.09 -2.50
CA LYS A 44 8.78 -13.99 -3.52
C LYS A 44 9.86 -14.62 -4.41
N TYR A 45 11.04 -14.01 -4.50
CA TYR A 45 12.18 -14.51 -5.26
C TYR A 45 13.24 -15.19 -4.38
N GLY A 46 12.92 -15.55 -3.14
CA GLY A 46 13.83 -16.25 -2.23
C GLY A 46 14.91 -15.37 -1.60
N VAL A 47 14.82 -14.04 -1.73
CA VAL A 47 15.81 -13.12 -1.15
C VAL A 47 15.48 -12.84 0.32
N SER A 48 16.48 -13.01 1.20
CA SER A 48 16.35 -12.60 2.60
C SER A 48 16.21 -11.09 2.72
N THR A 49 15.21 -10.65 3.48
CA THR A 49 14.74 -9.25 3.52
C THR A 49 14.42 -8.82 4.95
N TYR A 50 14.90 -9.57 5.94
CA TYR A 50 14.76 -9.20 7.33
C TYR A 50 15.68 -8.03 7.65
N MET A 51 15.08 -6.95 8.13
CA MET A 51 15.75 -5.75 8.56
C MET A 51 15.30 -5.44 9.98
N ASN A 52 16.25 -5.12 10.83
CA ASN A 52 15.96 -4.60 12.15
C ASN A 52 15.67 -3.08 12.06
N GLN A 53 15.25 -2.47 13.16
CA GLN A 53 14.99 -1.03 13.23
C GLN A 53 16.16 -0.17 12.73
N SER A 54 17.41 -0.44 13.14
CA SER A 54 18.57 0.37 12.75
C SER A 54 18.83 0.32 11.24
N ASP A 55 18.60 -0.85 10.62
CA ASP A 55 18.70 -1.00 9.17
C ASP A 55 17.66 -0.14 8.46
N TYR A 56 16.41 -0.10 8.95
CA TYR A 56 15.36 0.73 8.37
C TYR A 56 15.63 2.22 8.51
N VAL A 57 16.06 2.66 9.69
CA VAL A 57 16.43 4.06 9.97
C VAL A 57 17.51 4.51 8.98
N LYS A 58 18.57 3.71 8.81
CA LYS A 58 19.66 3.97 7.86
C LYS A 58 19.17 3.98 6.41
N ALA A 59 18.43 2.95 6.00
CA ALA A 59 17.96 2.81 4.62
C ALA A 59 16.99 3.94 4.20
N MET A 60 16.13 4.38 5.12
CA MET A 60 15.15 5.42 4.84
C MET A 60 15.70 6.84 5.02
N GLY A 61 16.93 7.00 5.53
CA GLY A 61 17.54 8.29 5.84
C GLY A 61 16.75 9.07 6.90
N LEU A 62 16.14 8.39 7.86
CA LEU A 62 15.36 9.02 8.93
C LEU A 62 16.16 9.08 10.23
N ASN A 63 15.79 10.00 11.12
CA ASN A 63 16.22 9.91 12.51
C ASN A 63 15.33 8.91 13.30
N ASN A 64 15.84 8.44 14.45
CA ASN A 64 15.15 7.47 15.29
C ASN A 64 13.77 7.95 15.77
N SER A 65 13.61 9.25 16.05
CA SER A 65 12.34 9.81 16.55
C SER A 65 11.23 9.74 15.48
N SER A 66 11.56 10.16 14.25
CA SER A 66 10.65 10.13 13.10
C SER A 66 10.26 8.71 12.77
N PHE A 67 11.22 7.78 12.75
CA PHE A 67 10.95 6.37 12.52
C PHE A 67 10.02 5.78 13.58
N ARG A 68 10.28 6.03 14.88
CA ARG A 68 9.42 5.55 15.99
C ARG A 68 8.01 6.12 15.89
N THR A 69 7.87 7.38 15.49
CA THR A 69 6.57 8.02 15.29
C THR A 69 5.82 7.37 14.12
N SER A 70 6.47 7.17 12.98
CA SER A 70 5.88 6.47 11.83
C SER A 70 5.46 5.04 12.21
N VAL A 71 6.31 4.29 12.91
CA VAL A 71 5.98 2.94 13.41
C VAL A 71 4.72 2.99 14.27
N ARG A 72 4.67 3.88 15.26
CA ARG A 72 3.53 4.00 16.19
C ARG A 72 2.23 4.31 15.43
N ASN A 73 2.26 5.26 14.50
CA ASN A 73 1.10 5.66 13.73
C ASN A 73 0.62 4.54 12.80
N LEU A 74 1.55 3.88 12.09
CA LEU A 74 1.22 2.73 11.25
C LEU A 74 0.67 1.55 12.05
N GLN A 75 1.16 1.32 13.27
CA GLN A 75 0.59 0.33 14.19
C GLN A 75 -0.83 0.71 14.62
N LYS A 76 -1.09 1.98 14.95
CA LYS A 76 -2.43 2.47 15.29
C LYS A 76 -3.43 2.30 14.13
N LEU A 77 -2.99 2.55 12.90
CA LEU A 77 -3.79 2.30 11.70
C LEU A 77 -4.03 0.80 11.46
N GLY A 78 -3.20 -0.06 12.04
CA GLY A 78 -3.23 -1.52 11.85
C GLY A 78 -2.44 -1.99 10.62
N LEU A 79 -1.65 -1.11 9.99
CA LEU A 79 -0.92 -1.39 8.75
C LEU A 79 0.34 -2.22 8.94
N ILE A 80 0.95 -2.19 10.12
CA ILE A 80 2.16 -2.96 10.40
C ILE A 80 2.04 -3.74 11.69
N LYS A 81 2.74 -4.88 11.74
CA LYS A 81 3.01 -5.63 12.97
C LYS A 81 4.48 -5.48 13.34
N LYS A 82 4.74 -5.35 14.63
CA LYS A 82 6.08 -5.33 15.21
C LYS A 82 6.24 -6.57 16.08
N TRP A 83 7.38 -7.25 15.95
CA TRP A 83 7.81 -8.28 16.90
C TRP A 83 9.29 -8.12 17.20
N ASN A 84 9.75 -8.75 18.26
CA ASN A 84 11.16 -8.77 18.62
C ASN A 84 11.74 -10.16 18.36
N ASN A 85 13.06 -10.28 18.27
CA ASN A 85 13.72 -11.58 18.38
C ASN A 85 13.55 -12.19 19.78
N SER A 86 13.95 -13.46 19.92
CA SER A 86 13.93 -14.20 21.19
C SER A 86 14.63 -13.47 22.35
N LEU A 87 15.69 -12.71 22.06
CA LEU A 87 16.44 -11.93 23.05
C LEU A 87 15.82 -10.55 23.35
N GLY A 88 14.75 -10.15 22.65
CA GLY A 88 14.07 -8.86 22.84
C GLY A 88 14.84 -7.62 22.38
N ASN A 89 16.11 -7.75 21.98
CA ASN A 89 17.00 -6.62 21.67
C ASN A 89 16.91 -6.13 20.22
N LYS A 90 16.24 -6.86 19.32
CA LYS A 90 16.04 -6.44 17.92
C LYS A 90 14.56 -6.47 17.57
N ALA A 91 14.07 -5.34 17.05
CA ALA A 91 12.71 -5.20 16.55
C ALA A 91 12.64 -5.40 15.03
N PHE A 92 11.62 -6.11 14.58
CA PHE A 92 11.30 -6.41 13.18
C PHE A 92 9.87 -5.99 12.86
N TYR A 93 9.60 -5.80 11.57
CA TYR A 93 8.35 -5.24 11.06
C TYR A 93 7.85 -5.97 9.82
N THR A 94 6.54 -6.20 9.73
CA THR A 94 5.85 -6.76 8.57
C THR A 94 4.64 -5.89 8.25
N LEU A 95 4.29 -5.86 6.97
CA LEU A 95 3.03 -5.31 6.51
C LEU A 95 1.88 -6.24 6.94
N ASN A 96 0.81 -5.64 7.47
CA ASN A 96 -0.46 -6.32 7.62
C ASN A 96 -1.22 -6.24 6.30
N GLU A 97 -1.05 -7.25 5.45
CA GLU A 97 -1.53 -7.24 4.07
C GLU A 97 -3.05 -7.07 3.97
N LYS A 98 -3.80 -7.78 4.82
CA LYS A 98 -5.26 -7.67 4.90
C LYS A 98 -5.72 -6.23 5.14
N GLN A 99 -5.05 -5.51 6.02
CA GLN A 99 -5.40 -4.12 6.33
C GLN A 99 -4.91 -3.15 5.26
N TYR A 100 -3.78 -3.43 4.63
CA TYR A 100 -3.31 -2.67 3.48
C TYR A 100 -4.30 -2.79 2.31
N GLU A 101 -4.73 -3.99 1.95
CA GLU A 101 -5.72 -4.24 0.90
C GLU A 101 -7.06 -3.57 1.21
N ARG A 102 -7.52 -3.69 2.46
CA ARG A 102 -8.73 -2.98 2.93
C ARG A 102 -8.60 -1.47 2.76
N LEU A 103 -7.44 -0.89 3.09
CA LEU A 103 -7.18 0.53 2.87
C LEU A 103 -7.24 0.89 1.38
N ILE A 104 -6.63 0.08 0.50
CA ILE A 104 -6.71 0.32 -0.95
C ILE A 104 -8.16 0.31 -1.45
N ILE A 105 -9.00 -0.62 -0.96
CA ILE A 105 -10.43 -0.66 -1.31
C ILE A 105 -11.14 0.64 -0.89
N ILE A 106 -10.90 1.10 0.35
CA ILE A 106 -11.46 2.37 0.84
C ILE A 106 -11.02 3.53 -0.06
N LEU A 107 -9.73 3.62 -0.35
CA LEU A 107 -9.16 4.71 -1.13
C LEU A 107 -9.60 4.70 -2.61
N SER A 108 -9.99 3.53 -3.12
CA SER A 108 -10.47 3.35 -4.51
C SER A 108 -12.00 3.46 -4.63
N SER A 109 -12.71 3.66 -3.52
CA SER A 109 -14.18 3.63 -3.49
C SER A 109 -14.81 4.81 -4.22
N THR A 110 -14.15 5.98 -4.21
CA THR A 110 -14.59 7.18 -4.91
C THR A 110 -13.45 7.78 -5.74
N ASN A 111 -13.83 8.52 -6.78
CA ASN A 111 -12.94 9.38 -7.55
C ASN A 111 -13.11 10.87 -7.19
N ASP A 112 -14.07 11.20 -6.31
CA ASP A 112 -14.20 12.54 -5.75
C ASP A 112 -13.08 12.75 -4.73
N LEU A 113 -12.10 13.58 -5.10
CA LEU A 113 -10.94 13.85 -4.26
C LEU A 113 -11.31 14.62 -3.00
N ASN A 114 -12.31 15.52 -3.05
CA ASN A 114 -12.69 16.32 -1.90
C ASN A 114 -13.32 15.43 -0.82
N GLU A 115 -14.23 14.55 -1.23
CA GLU A 115 -14.85 13.58 -0.35
C GLU A 115 -13.84 12.57 0.19
N LEU A 116 -12.91 12.08 -0.65
CA LEU A 116 -11.86 11.17 -0.21
C LEU A 116 -10.92 11.82 0.82
N ILE A 117 -10.49 13.06 0.58
CA ILE A 117 -9.63 13.82 1.51
C ILE A 117 -10.37 14.05 2.82
N SER A 118 -11.61 14.53 2.76
CA SER A 118 -12.46 14.76 3.94
C SER A 118 -12.63 13.48 4.76
N PHE A 119 -12.94 12.36 4.12
CA PHE A 119 -13.06 11.06 4.77
C PHE A 119 -11.76 10.64 5.46
N CYS A 120 -10.62 10.76 4.76
CA CYS A 120 -9.32 10.37 5.31
C CYS A 120 -8.91 11.21 6.52
N GLN A 121 -9.15 12.52 6.47
CA GLN A 121 -8.87 13.44 7.58
C GLN A 121 -9.78 13.14 8.78
N ASN A 122 -11.08 12.98 8.56
CA ASN A 122 -12.03 12.75 9.64
C ASN A 122 -11.93 11.35 10.26
N THR A 123 -11.41 10.36 9.51
CA THR A 123 -11.26 9.00 10.00
C THR A 123 -9.86 8.75 10.55
N PHE A 124 -8.86 8.78 9.68
CA PHE A 124 -7.52 8.29 10.00
C PHE A 124 -6.67 9.31 10.76
N LYS A 125 -6.78 10.61 10.44
CA LYS A 125 -6.05 11.65 11.19
C LYS A 125 -6.60 11.84 12.60
N ARG A 126 -7.87 11.46 12.85
CA ARG A 126 -8.47 11.36 14.19
C ARG A 126 -8.11 10.06 14.95
N GLY A 127 -7.27 9.21 14.36
CA GLY A 127 -6.72 8.03 15.01
C GLY A 127 -7.60 6.76 14.93
N ARG A 128 -8.66 6.75 14.12
CA ARG A 128 -9.41 5.51 13.85
C ARG A 128 -8.54 4.53 13.05
N SER A 129 -8.67 3.24 13.37
CA SER A 129 -8.00 2.17 12.63
C SER A 129 -8.75 1.83 11.34
N ILE A 130 -8.06 1.22 10.37
CA ILE A 130 -8.65 0.79 9.09
C ILE A 130 -9.72 -0.30 9.31
N GLU A 131 -9.57 -1.11 10.36
CA GLU A 131 -10.55 -2.15 10.72
C GLU A 131 -11.90 -1.56 11.12
N SER A 132 -11.87 -0.42 11.82
CA SER A 132 -13.05 0.22 12.39
C SER A 132 -13.96 0.91 11.37
N VAL A 133 -13.52 1.02 10.11
CA VAL A 133 -14.35 1.57 9.03
C VAL A 133 -15.40 0.54 8.65
N THR A 134 -16.68 0.87 8.71
CA THR A 134 -17.76 -0.08 8.41
C THR A 134 -17.99 -0.25 6.90
N LYS A 135 -18.75 -1.27 6.49
CA LYS A 135 -19.10 -1.44 5.08
C LYS A 135 -20.04 -0.33 4.60
N GLU A 136 -20.87 0.17 5.49
CA GLU A 136 -21.82 1.26 5.28
C GLU A 136 -21.07 2.57 5.00
N GLU A 137 -20.04 2.89 5.78
CA GLU A 137 -19.17 4.06 5.52
C GLU A 137 -18.52 3.98 4.13
N ILE A 138 -18.04 2.80 3.73
CA ILE A 138 -17.46 2.59 2.39
C ILE A 138 -18.52 2.76 1.29
N LYS A 139 -19.75 2.29 1.50
CA LYS A 139 -20.86 2.46 0.55
C LYS A 139 -21.24 3.93 0.39
N ILE A 140 -21.32 4.67 1.50
CA ILE A 140 -21.59 6.11 1.48
C ILE A 140 -20.49 6.81 0.69
N LEU A 141 -19.22 6.54 0.99
CA LEU A 141 -18.10 7.10 0.25
C LEU A 141 -18.18 6.75 -1.25
N ALA A 142 -18.51 5.50 -1.61
CA ALA A 142 -18.65 5.08 -3.00
C ALA A 142 -19.79 5.78 -3.76
N SER A 143 -20.86 6.20 -3.06
CA SER A 143 -21.97 6.94 -3.68
C SER A 143 -21.59 8.36 -4.11
N THR A 144 -20.49 8.91 -3.58
CA THR A 144 -19.95 10.23 -3.98
C THR A 144 -19.21 10.20 -5.32
N ARG A 145 -19.04 9.01 -5.91
CA ARG A 145 -18.29 8.84 -7.14
C ARG A 145 -18.89 9.69 -8.27
N ILE A 146 -18.08 10.60 -8.79
CA ILE A 146 -18.40 11.43 -9.94
C ILE A 146 -18.48 10.52 -11.17
N LYS A 147 -19.65 10.54 -11.83
CA LYS A 147 -19.84 9.85 -13.11
C LYS A 147 -18.98 10.54 -14.16
N THR A 148 -17.84 9.95 -14.48
CA THR A 148 -16.97 10.47 -15.53
C THR A 148 -17.49 10.01 -16.88
N GLU A 149 -17.92 10.94 -17.74
CA GLU A 149 -18.24 10.66 -19.15
C GLU A 149 -16.98 10.29 -19.97
N HIS A 150 -15.79 10.61 -19.44
CA HIS A 150 -14.50 10.26 -20.03
C HIS A 150 -13.68 9.43 -19.04
N ARG A 151 -13.22 8.24 -19.46
CA ARG A 151 -12.40 7.32 -18.65
C ARG A 151 -11.10 8.00 -18.20
N CYS A 152 -11.12 8.67 -17.05
CA CYS A 152 -9.93 9.24 -16.45
C CYS A 152 -9.19 8.11 -15.70
N SER A 153 -8.07 7.66 -16.29
CA SER A 153 -7.36 6.40 -16.02
C SER A 153 -6.46 6.40 -14.77
N TYR A 154 -6.55 7.39 -13.89
CA TYR A 154 -5.68 7.47 -12.70
C TYR A 154 -6.13 6.59 -11.53
N LEU A 155 -7.34 6.03 -11.62
CA LEU A 155 -7.78 4.99 -10.70
C LEU A 155 -7.50 3.64 -11.34
N ILE A 156 -6.78 2.80 -10.58
CA ILE A 156 -6.33 1.44 -10.91
C ILE A 156 -7.13 0.81 -12.05
N PRO A 157 -6.51 0.35 -13.15
CA PRO A 157 -7.20 -0.45 -14.14
C PRO A 157 -7.74 -1.70 -13.43
N GLY A 158 -9.05 -1.72 -13.19
CA GLY A 158 -9.75 -2.97 -12.99
C GLY A 158 -9.50 -3.80 -14.24
N GLU A 159 -9.07 -5.04 -14.05
CA GLU A 159 -8.77 -6.02 -15.09
C GLU A 159 -9.67 -5.81 -16.30
N THR A 160 -9.07 -5.32 -17.39
CA THR A 160 -9.71 -5.26 -18.69
C THR A 160 -10.04 -6.70 -19.08
N ASN A 161 -11.31 -7.08 -18.92
CA ASN A 161 -11.84 -8.31 -19.48
C ASN A 161 -11.67 -8.25 -21.01
N GLU A 162 -10.61 -8.87 -21.52
CA GLU A 162 -10.33 -9.10 -22.96
C GLU A 162 -11.36 -10.04 -23.63
N ARG A 163 -12.60 -10.13 -23.13
CA ARG A 163 -13.63 -11.03 -23.67
C ARG A 163 -14.77 -10.33 -24.43
N GLN A 164 -14.73 -9.02 -24.62
CA GLN A 164 -15.75 -8.30 -25.41
C GLN A 164 -15.25 -7.76 -26.76
N SER A 165 -13.97 -7.92 -27.11
CA SER A 165 -13.46 -7.57 -28.45
C SER A 165 -13.54 -8.70 -29.49
N MET A 166 -14.08 -9.87 -29.14
CA MET A 166 -14.24 -11.00 -30.09
C MET A 166 -15.68 -11.28 -30.55
N ILE A 167 -16.64 -10.37 -30.33
CA ILE A 167 -18.04 -10.56 -30.79
C ILE A 167 -18.48 -9.55 -31.87
N LEU A 168 -17.67 -8.54 -32.24
CA LEU A 168 -18.06 -7.55 -33.26
C LEU A 168 -17.39 -7.67 -34.64
N ASN A 169 -16.58 -8.72 -34.91
CA ASN A 169 -15.95 -8.93 -36.22
C ASN A 169 -16.35 -10.26 -36.90
N LYS A 170 -17.62 -10.66 -36.78
CA LYS A 170 -18.24 -11.69 -37.64
C LYS A 170 -19.68 -11.34 -37.98
N SER A 171 -19.86 -10.16 -38.56
CA SER A 171 -21.08 -9.76 -39.27
C SER A 171 -20.63 -8.69 -40.24
N ASP A 172 -20.03 -9.11 -41.35
CA ASP A 172 -19.80 -8.37 -42.61
C ASP A 172 -18.55 -8.93 -43.30
N SER A 173 -18.74 -10.06 -43.99
CA SER A 173 -18.04 -10.51 -45.21
C SER A 173 -18.56 -11.89 -45.60
#